data_AF-A0A371A3H7-F1
#
_entry.id   AF-A0A371A3H7-F1
#
_cell.length_a   1.000
_cell.length_b   1.000
_cell.length_c   1.000
_cell.angle_alpha   90.00
_cell.angle_beta   90.00
_cell.angle_gamma   90.00
#
_symmetry.space_group_name_H-M   'P 1'
#
loop_
_entity.id
_entity.type
_entity.pdbx_description
1 polymer ?
#
loop_
_entity_poly.entity_id
_entity_poly.type
_entity_poly.pdbx_seq_one_letter_code
_entity_poly.pdbx_strand_id
1 'polypeptide(L)'
;MYFIHYIQTYASVNRKGSELQEYVLQLKDSLIKNREVLDDLKEELHCRIVELDAKYPRTQPLHLDAASGRDSIQWIIHVKGKPDNLICIISITKVRNLLGEGTGFFLGEKTGGKE
;
A
#
# COMPACT_ATOMS: atom_id res chain seq x y z
N MET A 1 -10.56 9.02 8.14
CA MET A 1 -9.38 9.30 7.31
C MET A 1 -8.21 8.44 7.74
N TYR A 2 -7.43 8.01 6.76
CA TYR A 2 -6.22 7.25 6.91
C TYR A 2 -5.11 7.94 6.11
N PHE A 3 -3.87 7.87 6.59
CA PHE A 3 -2.73 8.48 5.94
C PHE A 3 -1.61 7.46 5.83
N ILE A 4 -1.05 7.31 4.63
CA ILE A 4 0.10 6.43 4.38
C ILE A 4 1.36 7.20 4.79
N HIS A 5 1.70 7.09 6.08
CA HIS A 5 2.77 7.88 6.69
C HIS A 5 4.15 7.35 6.37
N TYR A 6 4.31 6.02 6.27
CA TYR A 6 5.63 5.43 6.15
C TYR A 6 5.61 4.17 5.30
N ILE A 7 6.56 4.09 4.38
CA ILE A 7 6.80 2.92 3.54
C ILE A 7 8.26 2.53 3.73
N GLN A 8 8.47 1.30 4.20
CA GLN A 8 9.79 0.70 4.33
C GLN A 8 9.97 -0.31 3.21
N THR A 9 10.88 -0.03 2.27
CA THR A 9 11.29 -0.97 1.23
C THR A 9 12.57 -1.69 1.66
N TYR A 10 12.64 -2.99 1.39
CA TYR A 10 13.82 -3.81 1.65
C TYR A 10 14.59 -4.07 0.35
N ALA A 11 15.78 -4.67 0.43
CA ALA A 11 16.57 -4.96 -0.77
C ALA A 11 15.75 -5.81 -1.77
N SER A 12 15.48 -5.25 -2.95
CA SER A 12 14.77 -5.96 -4.01
C SER A 12 15.65 -7.07 -4.56
N VAL A 13 15.49 -8.30 -4.06
CA VAL A 13 16.25 -9.46 -4.52
C VAL A 13 15.84 -9.92 -5.93
N ASN A 14 14.74 -9.39 -6.48
CA ASN A 14 14.21 -9.74 -7.80
C ASN A 14 13.48 -8.57 -8.47
N ARG A 15 13.35 -8.62 -9.81
CA ARG A 15 12.62 -7.61 -10.62
C ARG A 15 11.18 -7.40 -10.16
N LYS A 16 10.54 -8.48 -9.72
CA LYS A 16 9.18 -8.48 -9.18
C LYS A 16 9.03 -7.59 -7.94
N GLY A 17 9.94 -7.74 -6.99
CA GLY A 17 9.98 -6.93 -5.77
C GLY A 17 10.28 -5.47 -6.08
N SER A 18 11.16 -5.19 -7.04
CA SER A 18 11.43 -3.82 -7.50
C SER A 18 10.18 -3.16 -8.09
N GLU A 19 9.46 -3.85 -8.99
CA GLU A 19 8.24 -3.34 -9.63
C GLU A 19 7.12 -3.09 -8.61
N LEU A 20 6.98 -3.97 -7.62
CA LEU A 20 6.02 -3.79 -6.53
C LEU A 20 6.39 -2.62 -5.61
N GLN A 21 7.68 -2.49 -5.26
CA GLN A 21 8.17 -1.41 -4.42
C GLN A 21 7.97 -0.05 -5.07
N GLU A 22 8.26 0.10 -6.38
CA GLU A 22 8.02 1.33 -7.12
C GLU A 22 6.54 1.73 -7.08
N TYR A 23 5.64 0.78 -7.30
CA TYR A 23 4.20 1.02 -7.23
C TYR A 23 3.76 1.42 -5.81
N VAL A 24 4.23 0.71 -4.78
CA VAL A 24 3.91 1.03 -3.39
C VAL A 24 4.46 2.40 -2.99
N LEU A 25 5.65 2.78 -3.45
CA LEU A 25 6.23 4.10 -3.20
C LEU A 25 5.41 5.26 -3.79
N GLN A 26 4.64 5.03 -4.87
CA GLN A 26 3.71 6.04 -5.41
C GLN A 26 2.54 6.32 -4.46
N LEU A 27 2.19 5.37 -3.60
CA LEU A 27 1.13 5.51 -2.59
C LEU A 27 1.64 6.23 -1.33
N LYS A 28 2.94 6.48 -1.21
CA LYS A 28 3.52 7.22 -0.09
C LYS A 28 2.88 8.61 0.01
N ASP A 29 2.64 9.08 1.23
CA ASP A 29 2.07 10.40 1.51
C ASP A 29 0.64 10.60 0.94
N SER A 30 -0.05 9.50 0.58
CA SER A 30 -1.45 9.54 0.15
C SER A 30 -2.42 9.60 1.32
N LEU A 31 -3.44 10.45 1.17
CA LEU A 31 -4.50 10.66 2.14
C LEU A 31 -5.79 9.96 1.69
N ILE A 32 -6.30 9.06 2.51
CA ILE A 32 -7.47 8.23 2.22
C ILE A 32 -8.63 8.70 3.11
N LYS A 33 -9.76 9.09 2.48
CA LYS A 33 -10.95 9.59 3.21
C LYS A 33 -11.64 8.48 3.99
N ASN A 34 -12.03 7.44 3.27
CA ASN A 34 -12.96 6.41 3.71
C ASN A 34 -12.27 5.08 3.93
N ARG A 35 -12.88 4.22 4.74
CA ARG A 35 -12.43 2.84 4.91
C ARG A 35 -12.62 2.02 3.63
N GLU A 36 -13.67 2.31 2.86
CA GLU A 36 -13.94 1.65 1.57
C GLU A 36 -12.76 1.82 0.60
N VAL A 37 -12.30 3.05 0.39
CA VAL A 37 -11.12 3.34 -0.47
C VAL A 37 -9.84 2.66 0.06
N LEU A 38 -9.74 2.46 1.37
CA LEU A 38 -8.61 1.72 1.97
C LEU A 38 -8.70 0.22 1.66
N ASP A 39 -9.89 -0.37 1.75
CA ASP A 39 -10.14 -1.76 1.38
C ASP A 39 -9.96 -1.95 -0.14
N ASP A 40 -10.44 -1.02 -0.98
CA ASP A 40 -10.20 -1.02 -2.43
C ASP A 40 -8.69 -1.00 -2.75
N LEU A 41 -7.92 -0.14 -2.08
CA LEU A 41 -6.47 -0.05 -2.26
C LEU A 41 -5.76 -1.35 -1.85
N LYS A 42 -6.26 -2.00 -0.80
CA LYS A 42 -5.75 -3.30 -0.36
C LYS A 42 -6.03 -4.38 -1.41
N GLU A 43 -7.23 -4.40 -1.99
CA GLU A 43 -7.57 -5.31 -3.08
C GLU A 43 -6.77 -5.02 -4.36
N GLU A 44 -6.53 -3.75 -4.69
CA GLU A 44 -5.69 -3.34 -5.82
C GLU A 44 -4.26 -3.86 -5.67
N LEU A 45 -3.67 -3.71 -4.47
CA LEU A 45 -2.35 -4.29 -4.16
C LEU A 45 -2.35 -5.82 -4.28
N HIS A 46 -3.41 -6.48 -3.81
CA HIS A 46 -3.53 -7.93 -3.94
C HIS A 46 -3.64 -8.37 -5.41
N CYS A 47 -4.45 -7.68 -6.21
CA CYS A 47 -4.56 -7.92 -7.65
C CYS A 47 -3.20 -7.73 -8.33
N ARG A 48 -2.49 -6.66 -7.99
CA ARG A 48 -1.17 -6.37 -8.57
C ARG A 48 -0.13 -7.43 -8.21
N ILE A 49 -0.18 -7.96 -6.99
CA ILE A 49 0.65 -9.10 -6.59
C ILE A 49 0.34 -10.32 -7.46
N VAL A 50 -0.94 -10.65 -7.67
CA VAL A 50 -1.35 -11.78 -8.52
C VAL A 50 -0.89 -11.61 -9.97
N GLU A 51 -1.00 -10.41 -10.53
CA GLU A 51 -0.49 -10.10 -11.88
C GLU A 51 1.03 -10.28 -11.95
N LEU A 52 1.77 -9.79 -10.96
CA LEU A 52 3.22 -9.93 -10.88
C LEU A 52 3.65 -11.39 -10.67
N ASP A 53 2.91 -12.16 -9.88
CA ASP A 53 3.10 -13.61 -9.71
C ASP A 53 2.95 -14.33 -11.05
N ALA A 54 1.92 -13.99 -11.83
CA ALA A 54 1.69 -14.56 -13.17
C ALA A 54 2.77 -14.12 -14.19
N LYS A 55 3.23 -12.87 -14.11
CA LYS A 55 4.30 -12.32 -14.97
C LYS A 55 5.66 -12.94 -14.67
N TYR A 56 5.93 -13.29 -13.41
CA TYR A 56 7.20 -13.86 -12.97
C TYR A 56 6.99 -15.25 -12.32
N PRO A 57 6.58 -16.28 -13.08
CA PRO A 57 6.22 -17.60 -12.54
C PRO A 57 7.41 -18.37 -11.94
N ARG A 58 8.65 -17.96 -12.23
CA ARG A 58 9.88 -18.53 -11.65
C ARG A 58 10.18 -18.00 -10.25
N THR A 59 9.50 -16.94 -9.82
CA THR A 59 9.70 -16.33 -8.50
C THR A 59 8.67 -16.86 -7.51
N GLN A 60 9.02 -16.89 -6.22
CA GLN A 60 8.08 -17.31 -5.20
C GLN A 60 6.90 -16.32 -5.09
N PRO A 61 5.68 -16.82 -4.83
CA PRO A 61 4.49 -15.97 -4.71
C PRO A 61 4.61 -15.05 -3.50
N LEU A 62 4.03 -13.86 -3.61
CA LEU A 62 4.04 -12.88 -2.53
C LEU A 62 2.76 -13.00 -1.70
N HIS A 63 2.88 -12.68 -0.42
CA HIS A 63 1.77 -12.63 0.50
C HIS A 63 1.67 -11.24 1.10
N LEU A 64 0.44 -10.73 1.17
CA LEU A 64 0.11 -9.46 1.81
C LEU A 64 -0.58 -9.76 3.14
N ASP A 65 0.11 -9.47 4.23
CA ASP A 65 -0.40 -9.59 5.57
C ASP A 65 -0.81 -8.22 6.10
N ALA A 66 -2.08 -8.10 6.46
CA ALA A 66 -2.64 -6.86 7.00
C ALA A 66 -2.77 -6.96 8.52
N ALA A 67 -1.88 -6.31 9.24
CA ALA A 67 -1.98 -6.14 10.68
C ALA A 67 -2.75 -4.85 11.00
N SER A 68 -3.79 -4.94 11.83
CA SER A 68 -4.50 -3.75 12.33
C SER A 68 -4.28 -3.61 13.83
N GLY A 69 -3.68 -2.49 14.22
CA GLY A 69 -3.64 -1.98 15.58
C GLY A 69 -4.86 -1.11 15.91
N ARG A 70 -4.82 -0.48 17.09
CA ARG A 70 -5.93 0.36 17.61
C ARG A 70 -6.16 1.61 16.77
N ASP A 71 -5.08 2.21 16.25
CA ASP A 71 -5.10 3.45 15.45
C ASP A 71 -4.16 3.42 14.23
N SER A 72 -3.50 2.28 13.99
CA SER A 72 -2.53 2.10 12.92
C SER A 72 -2.79 0.79 12.20
N ILE A 73 -2.76 0.81 10.88
CA ILE A 73 -2.85 -0.35 10.01
C ILE A 73 -1.48 -0.51 9.37
N GLN A 74 -1.00 -1.74 9.29
CA GLN A 74 0.28 -2.07 8.67
C GLN A 74 0.06 -3.18 7.65
N TRP A 75 0.51 -2.95 6.43
CA TRP A 75 0.52 -3.97 5.38
C TRP A 75 1.96 -4.44 5.19
N ILE A 76 2.18 -5.72 5.41
CA ILE A 76 3.47 -6.37 5.34
C ILE A 76 3.44 -7.27 4.12
N ILE A 77 4.32 -7.02 3.16
CA ILE A 77 4.48 -7.88 1.99
C ILE A 77 5.73 -8.70 2.16
N HIS A 78 5.56 -10.02 2.18
CA HIS A 78 6.66 -10.97 2.28
C HIS A 78 6.49 -12.11 1.29
N VAL A 79 7.56 -12.88 1.10
CA VAL A 79 7.51 -14.07 0.25
C VAL A 79 6.76 -15.19 0.98
N LYS A 80 5.87 -15.89 0.28
CA LYS A 80 5.10 -17.00 0.85
C LYS A 80 6.04 -18.09 1.37
N GLY A 81 5.88 -18.46 2.65
CA GLY A 81 6.69 -19.48 3.31
C GLY A 81 8.05 -19.00 3.84
N LYS A 82 8.41 -17.71 3.65
CA LYS A 82 9.63 -17.11 4.19
C LYS A 82 9.34 -15.71 4.75
N PRO A 83 8.93 -15.59 6.03
CA PRO A 83 8.63 -14.30 6.64
C PRO A 83 9.87 -13.41 6.78
N ASP A 84 11.07 -13.99 6.82
CA ASP A 84 12.35 -13.25 6.84
C ASP A 84 12.61 -12.46 5.54
N ASN A 85 11.98 -12.86 4.43
CA ASN A 85 12.10 -12.19 3.14
C ASN A 85 11.00 -11.14 2.99
N LEU A 86 11.13 -10.07 3.76
CA LEU A 86 10.30 -8.87 3.65
C LEU A 86 10.64 -8.12 2.37
N ILE A 87 9.61 -7.69 1.64
CA ILE A 87 9.76 -6.84 0.44
C ILE A 87 9.45 -5.40 0.79
N CYS A 88 8.29 -5.16 1.41
CA CYS A 88 7.93 -3.84 1.87
C CYS A 88 6.94 -3.90 3.03
N ILE A 89 7.00 -2.87 3.87
CA ILE A 89 6.05 -2.63 4.95
C ILE A 89 5.45 -1.24 4.74
N ILE A 90 4.13 -1.18 4.69
CA ILE A 90 3.34 0.03 4.51
C ILE A 90 2.65 0.31 5.83
N SER A 91 2.93 1.45 6.44
CA SER A 91 2.32 1.87 7.70
C SER A 91 1.35 3.01 7.45
N ILE A 92 0.12 2.78 7.86
CA ILE A 92 -1.05 3.61 7.63
C ILE A 92 -1.60 4.04 8.98
N THR A 93 -1.75 5.33 9.21
CA THR A 93 -2.24 5.85 10.48
C THR A 93 -3.66 6.39 10.32
N LYS A 94 -4.55 6.06 11.25
CA LYS A 94 -5.89 6.64 11.31
C LYS A 94 -5.77 8.09 11.77
N VAL A 95 -6.14 9.02 10.91
CA VAL A 95 -6.12 10.46 11.21
C VAL A 95 -7.36 10.81 12.03
N ARG A 96 -7.16 11.30 13.26
CA ARG A 96 -8.25 11.69 14.17
C ARG A 96 -8.65 13.16 14.04
N ASN A 97 -7.69 14.07 13.84
CA ASN A 97 -7.92 15.51 13.63
C ASN A 97 -6.97 16.04 12.55
N LEU A 98 -7.49 16.87 11.63
CA LEU A 98 -6.67 17.69 10.72
C LEU A 98 -6.37 19.01 11.44
N LEU A 99 -5.11 19.26 11.75
CA LEU A 99 -4.67 20.57 12.24
C LEU A 99 -4.29 21.43 11.03
N GLY A 100 -5.24 22.24 10.54
CA GLY A 100 -5.02 23.25 9.51
C GLY A 100 -6.09 23.29 8.42
N GLU A 101 -6.47 24.50 8.00
CA GLU A 101 -7.37 24.78 6.86
C GLU A 101 -6.71 24.51 5.49
N GLY A 102 -6.00 23.38 5.37
CA GLY A 102 -5.33 22.99 4.13
C GLY A 102 -6.23 22.11 3.26
N THR A 103 -6.46 22.51 2.01
CA THR A 103 -7.00 21.65 0.96
C THR A 103 -6.06 20.46 0.74
N GLY A 104 -6.29 19.35 1.47
CA GLY A 104 -5.60 18.09 1.25
C GLY A 104 -6.12 17.41 -0.01
N PHE A 105 -5.23 16.91 -0.86
CA PHE A 105 -5.61 16.06 -1.98
C PHE A 105 -5.92 14.66 -1.46
N PHE A 106 -7.10 14.15 -1.76
CA PHE A 106 -7.53 12.84 -1.32
C PHE A 106 -7.43 11.83 -2.46
N LEU A 107 -6.86 10.67 -2.16
CA LEU A 107 -6.81 9.56 -3.09
C LEU A 107 -8.24 9.10 -3.40
N GLY A 108 -8.61 9.08 -4.69
CA GLY A 108 -9.95 8.71 -5.17
C GLY A 108 -10.92 9.86 -5.40
N GLU A 109 -10.54 11.12 -5.14
CA GLU A 109 -11.31 12.25 -5.65
C GLU A 109 -11.10 12.36 -7.16
N LYS A 110 -12.01 11.78 -7.94
CA LYS A 110 -12.23 12.22 -9.31
C LYS A 110 -12.54 13.72 -9.23
N THR A 111 -11.60 14.55 -9.64
CA THR A 111 -11.88 15.93 -10.01
C THR A 111 -12.96 15.88 -11.09
N GLY A 112 -14.21 16.03 -10.68
CA GLY A 112 -15.30 16.38 -11.58
C GLY A 112 -15.03 17.78 -12.09
N GLY A 113 -14.22 17.86 -13.14
CA GLY A 113 -14.11 19.06 -13.95
C GLY A 113 -15.49 19.37 -14.51
N LYS A 114 -16.14 20.38 -13.93
CA LYS A 114 -17.20 21.11 -14.60
C LYS A 114 -16.52 22.28 -15.28
N GLU A 115 -16.31 22.13 -16.58
CA GLU A 115 -16.34 23.27 -17.51
C GLU A 115 -17.80 23.61 -17.81
#